data_AF-A0A0P7ND66-F1
#
_entry.id   AF-A0A0P7ND66-F1
#
_cell.length_a   1.000
_cell.length_b   1.000
_cell.length_c   1.000
_cell.angle_alpha   90.00
_cell.angle_beta   90.00
_cell.angle_gamma   90.00
#
_symmetry.space_group_name_H-M   'P 1'
#
loop_
_entity.id
_entity.type
_entity.pdbx_description
1 polymer ?
#
loop_
_entity_poly.entity_id
_entity_poly.type
_entity_poly.pdbx_seq_one_letter_code
_entity_poly.pdbx_strand_id
1 'polypeptide(L)'
;MTINSIYNKMLVNRKEKKLTMKLDYTLLYKLFCSCYKNGFDLLVEAKLLYENERYTRAYTLAHLSFEELGKLPMINTYMYKVVHGSQYDVQHLMKRMRDHKEKIQVSHFTSDLFSNEDIDLTDNRKLNQYINEMNNMKNNSIYVGLNNGTISIPNDVVTKQKAEKMIEMSTMHATFHSHFSQLSEEELKKLHSDDLYKLLIR
;
A
#
# COMPACT_ATOMS: atom_id res chain seq x y z
N MET A 1 19.72 41.62 6.74
CA MET A 1 19.21 40.37 7.36
C MET A 1 20.13 39.24 6.96
N THR A 2 20.76 38.55 7.92
CA THR A 2 21.67 37.42 7.66
C THR A 2 20.89 36.11 7.49
N ILE A 3 21.43 35.17 6.71
CA ILE A 3 20.83 33.84 6.42
C ILE A 3 20.43 33.10 7.72
N ASN A 4 21.21 33.26 8.80
CA ASN A 4 20.92 32.69 10.12
C ASN A 4 19.63 33.22 10.76
N SER A 5 19.24 34.48 10.49
CA SER A 5 17.98 35.06 10.97
C SER A 5 16.75 34.46 10.28
N ILE A 6 16.89 34.07 9.01
CA ILE A 6 15.83 33.41 8.23
C ILE A 6 15.70 31.95 8.69
N TYR A 7 16.82 31.25 8.87
CA TYR A 7 16.84 29.85 9.31
C TYR A 7 16.23 29.67 10.70
N ASN A 8 16.54 30.57 11.64
CA ASN A 8 15.95 30.56 12.98
C ASN A 8 14.45 30.89 12.97
N LYS A 9 13.98 31.81 12.11
CA LYS A 9 12.54 32.06 11.93
C LYS A 9 11.81 30.84 11.34
N MET A 10 12.43 30.09 10.42
CA MET A 10 11.85 28.86 9.85
C MET A 10 11.81 27.70 10.87
N LEU A 11 12.80 27.59 11.75
CA LEU A 11 12.82 26.58 12.83
C LEU A 11 11.83 26.89 13.95
N VAL A 12 11.65 28.17 14.30
CA VAL A 12 10.66 28.62 15.30
C VAL A 12 9.24 28.42 14.77
N ASN A 13 8.97 28.67 13.47
CA ASN A 13 7.65 28.41 12.86
C ASN A 13 7.30 26.92 12.66
N ARG A 14 8.28 26.00 12.72
CA ARG A 14 8.01 24.55 12.61
C ARG A 14 7.54 23.92 13.92
N LYS A 15 7.70 24.60 15.07
CA LYS A 15 7.34 24.05 16.39
C LYS A 15 5.92 24.40 16.86
N GLU A 16 5.22 25.33 16.22
CA GLU A 16 3.89 25.77 16.70
C GLU A 16 2.86 25.93 15.58
N LYS A 17 2.37 24.78 15.08
CA LYS A 17 0.95 24.52 14.81
C LYS A 17 0.83 23.05 14.43
N LYS A 18 0.81 22.18 15.44
CA LYS A 18 0.34 20.81 15.23
C LYS A 18 -1.18 20.90 15.04
N LEU A 19 -1.60 21.31 13.85
CA LEU A 19 -2.99 21.20 13.44
C LEU A 19 -3.30 19.71 13.53
N THR A 20 -3.98 19.29 14.59
CA THR A 20 -4.47 17.91 14.72
C THR A 20 -5.57 17.76 13.67
N MET A 21 -5.15 17.47 12.43
CA MET A 21 -6.06 17.14 11.35
C MET A 21 -6.88 15.94 11.82
N LYS A 22 -8.16 16.18 12.14
CA LYS A 22 -9.11 15.12 12.44
C LYS A 22 -9.57 14.57 11.09
N LEU A 23 -9.24 13.31 10.82
CA LEU A 23 -9.74 12.62 9.63
C LEU A 23 -11.17 12.17 9.94
N ASP A 24 -12.16 12.86 9.38
CA ASP A 24 -13.54 12.40 9.44
C ASP A 24 -13.77 11.23 8.48
N TYR A 25 -14.95 10.61 8.60
CA TYR A 25 -15.30 9.44 7.79
C TYR A 25 -15.30 9.77 6.29
N THR A 26 -15.85 10.94 5.92
CA THR A 26 -15.96 11.40 4.54
C THR A 26 -14.60 11.54 3.88
N LEU A 27 -13.61 12.11 4.57
CA LEU A 27 -12.25 12.24 4.03
C LEU A 27 -11.54 10.89 3.94
N LEU A 28 -11.76 9.99 4.90
CA LEU A 28 -11.23 8.62 4.83
C LEU A 28 -11.86 7.82 3.69
N TYR A 29 -13.16 7.96 3.45
CA TYR A 29 -13.87 7.36 2.31
C TYR A 29 -13.27 7.83 0.98
N LYS A 30 -13.10 9.14 0.82
CA LYS A 30 -12.47 9.71 -0.38
C LYS A 30 -11.04 9.22 -0.57
N LEU A 31 -10.27 9.11 0.52
CA LEU A 31 -8.92 8.56 0.50
C LEU A 31 -8.93 7.07 0.09
N PHE A 32 -9.84 6.28 0.63
CA PHE A 32 -10.04 4.87 0.27
C PHE A 32 -10.32 4.72 -1.23
N CYS A 33 -11.33 5.41 -1.75
CA CYS A 33 -11.67 5.36 -3.18
C CYS A 33 -10.53 5.83 -4.07
N SER A 34 -9.80 6.87 -3.66
CA SER A 34 -8.65 7.40 -4.42
C SER A 34 -7.49 6.40 -4.46
N CYS A 35 -7.15 5.76 -3.33
CA CYS A 35 -6.15 4.70 -3.30
C CYS A 35 -6.56 3.49 -4.13
N TYR A 36 -7.83 3.08 -4.08
CA TYR A 36 -8.32 1.98 -4.90
C TYR A 36 -8.21 2.30 -6.39
N LYS A 37 -8.68 3.49 -6.82
CA LYS A 37 -8.62 3.90 -8.22
C LYS A 37 -7.18 3.95 -8.73
N ASN A 38 -6.28 4.58 -7.97
CA ASN A 38 -4.87 4.68 -8.32
C ASN A 38 -4.21 3.29 -8.41
N GLY A 39 -4.45 2.42 -7.41
CA GLY A 39 -3.97 1.04 -7.43
C GLY A 39 -4.50 0.26 -8.63
N PHE A 40 -5.80 0.37 -8.92
CA PHE A 40 -6.41 -0.31 -10.07
C PHE A 40 -5.84 0.16 -11.41
N ASP A 41 -5.66 1.47 -11.60
CA ASP A 41 -5.08 2.02 -12.83
C ASP A 41 -3.65 1.53 -13.06
N LEU A 42 -2.82 1.52 -12.01
CA LEU A 42 -1.48 0.96 -12.06
C LEU A 42 -1.49 -0.53 -12.46
N LEU A 43 -2.48 -1.30 -12.00
CA LEU A 43 -2.63 -2.71 -12.37
C LEU A 43 -3.03 -2.88 -13.83
N VAL A 44 -3.94 -2.03 -14.34
CA VAL A 44 -4.34 -2.04 -15.75
C VAL A 44 -3.12 -1.76 -16.63
N GLU A 45 -2.34 -0.73 -16.31
CA GLU A 45 -1.11 -0.39 -17.02
C GLU A 45 -0.07 -1.52 -16.93
N ALA A 46 0.06 -2.17 -15.76
CA ALA A 46 0.94 -3.32 -15.60
C ALA A 46 0.59 -4.48 -16.54
N LYS A 47 -0.71 -4.78 -16.70
CA LYS A 47 -1.19 -5.83 -17.61
C LYS A 47 -0.90 -5.49 -19.07
N LEU A 48 -1.16 -4.24 -19.48
CA LEU A 48 -0.83 -3.77 -20.84
C LEU A 48 0.68 -3.90 -21.14
N LEU A 49 1.54 -3.55 -20.18
CA LEU A 49 2.98 -3.71 -20.33
C LEU A 49 3.40 -5.18 -20.41
N TYR A 50 2.77 -6.05 -19.64
CA TYR A 50 3.05 -7.49 -19.65
C TYR A 50 2.70 -8.12 -21.00
N GLU A 51 1.54 -7.78 -21.56
CA GLU A 51 1.09 -8.22 -22.89
C GLU A 51 2.03 -7.77 -24.01
N ASN A 52 2.71 -6.63 -23.82
CA ASN A 52 3.72 -6.09 -24.74
C ASN A 52 5.16 -6.48 -24.36
N GLU A 53 5.33 -7.56 -23.59
CA GLU A 53 6.62 -8.14 -23.20
C GLU A 53 7.55 -7.17 -22.43
N ARG A 54 6.99 -6.13 -21.81
CA ARG A 54 7.71 -5.18 -20.96
C ARG A 54 7.70 -5.66 -19.51
N TYR A 55 8.15 -6.89 -19.26
CA TYR A 55 8.01 -7.59 -17.97
C TYR A 55 8.56 -6.81 -16.77
N THR A 56 9.72 -6.19 -16.91
CA THR A 56 10.32 -5.36 -15.84
C THR A 56 9.41 -4.20 -15.42
N ARG A 57 8.81 -3.52 -16.39
CA ARG A 57 7.93 -2.37 -16.14
C ARG A 57 6.56 -2.84 -15.68
N ALA A 58 6.07 -3.94 -16.23
CA ALA A 58 4.87 -4.62 -15.74
C ALA A 58 4.99 -4.99 -14.26
N TYR A 59 6.10 -5.64 -13.86
CA TYR A 59 6.39 -5.94 -12.45
C TYR A 59 6.40 -4.68 -11.60
N THR A 60 7.07 -3.63 -12.07
CA THR A 60 7.18 -2.36 -11.33
C THR A 60 5.80 -1.78 -11.03
N LEU A 61 4.94 -1.65 -12.05
CA LEU A 61 3.60 -1.09 -11.87
C LEU A 61 2.70 -2.01 -11.05
N ALA A 62 2.80 -3.33 -11.22
CA ALA A 62 2.05 -4.29 -10.40
C ALA A 62 2.48 -4.21 -8.92
N HIS A 63 3.77 -4.03 -8.63
CA HIS A 63 4.26 -3.85 -7.26
C HIS A 63 3.74 -2.54 -6.65
N LEU A 64 3.76 -1.43 -7.42
CA LEU A 64 3.21 -0.15 -6.96
C LEU A 64 1.70 -0.25 -6.72
N SER A 65 0.97 -0.92 -7.61
CA SER A 65 -0.45 -1.22 -7.43
C SER A 65 -0.69 -1.99 -6.11
N PHE A 66 0.08 -3.04 -5.86
CA PHE A 66 0.00 -3.84 -4.65
C PHE A 66 0.27 -3.03 -3.37
N GLU A 67 1.23 -2.09 -3.40
CA GLU A 67 1.45 -1.17 -2.27
C GLU A 67 0.28 -0.18 -2.09
N GLU A 68 -0.25 0.39 -3.17
CA GLU A 68 -1.37 1.34 -3.11
C GLU A 68 -2.65 0.69 -2.58
N LEU A 69 -2.97 -0.51 -3.06
CA LEU A 69 -4.09 -1.33 -2.58
C LEU A 69 -3.87 -1.80 -1.13
N GLY A 70 -2.62 -2.03 -0.72
CA GLY A 70 -2.24 -2.32 0.67
C GLY A 70 -2.58 -1.22 1.68
N LYS A 71 -2.86 0.00 1.24
CA LYS A 71 -3.36 1.07 2.11
C LYS A 71 -4.82 0.86 2.51
N LEU A 72 -5.60 0.15 1.69
CA LEU A 72 -7.05 0.03 1.86
C LEU A 72 -7.43 -0.64 3.20
N PRO A 73 -6.83 -1.76 3.64
CA PRO A 73 -7.10 -2.33 4.96
C PRO A 73 -6.73 -1.38 6.11
N MET A 74 -5.66 -0.58 5.94
CA MET A 74 -5.24 0.41 6.94
C MET A 74 -6.29 1.53 7.07
N ILE A 75 -6.74 2.10 5.95
CA ILE A 75 -7.75 3.16 5.92
C ILE A 75 -9.07 2.64 6.48
N ASN A 76 -9.49 1.44 6.06
CA ASN A 76 -10.69 0.77 6.55
C ASN A 76 -10.71 0.59 8.07
N THR A 77 -9.58 0.19 8.66
CA THR A 77 -9.44 0.09 10.13
C THR A 77 -9.74 1.42 10.82
N TYR A 78 -9.32 2.54 10.22
CA TYR A 78 -9.59 3.88 10.77
C TYR A 78 -11.03 4.32 10.54
N MET A 79 -11.62 4.03 9.37
CA MET A 79 -13.04 4.28 9.08
C MET A 79 -13.93 3.60 10.11
N TYR A 80 -13.65 2.33 10.42
CA TYR A 80 -14.33 1.58 11.48
C TYR A 80 -14.19 2.27 12.85
N LYS A 81 -12.98 2.66 13.26
CA LYS A 81 -12.76 3.37 14.53
C LYS A 81 -13.53 4.69 14.61
N VAL A 82 -13.60 5.44 13.52
CA VAL A 82 -14.37 6.70 13.45
C VAL A 82 -15.86 6.45 13.68
N VAL A 83 -16.43 5.42 13.03
CA VAL A 83 -17.85 5.05 13.19
C VAL A 83 -18.17 4.65 14.62
N HIS A 84 -17.31 3.86 15.26
CA HIS A 84 -17.51 3.35 16.63
C HIS A 84 -17.03 4.30 17.74
N GLY A 85 -16.69 5.56 17.41
CA GLY A 85 -16.22 6.54 18.38
C GLY A 85 -14.93 6.14 19.12
N SER A 86 -14.17 5.19 18.56
CA SER A 86 -12.94 4.68 19.16
C SER A 86 -11.79 5.67 18.99
N GLN A 87 -10.84 5.66 19.92
CA GLN A 87 -9.61 6.46 19.80
C GLN A 87 -8.76 5.98 18.61
N TYR A 88 -8.25 6.92 17.81
CA TYR A 88 -7.38 6.64 16.68
C TYR A 88 -6.29 7.71 16.54
N ASP A 89 -5.12 7.31 16.03
CA ASP A 89 -3.97 8.20 15.84
C ASP A 89 -3.73 8.47 14.35
N VAL A 90 -4.10 9.67 13.90
CA VAL A 90 -3.90 10.10 12.51
C VAL A 90 -2.41 10.08 12.13
N GLN A 91 -1.50 10.44 13.02
CA GLN A 91 -0.06 10.42 12.72
C GLN A 91 0.42 8.98 12.49
N HIS A 92 -0.10 8.04 13.27
CA HIS A 92 0.16 6.62 13.05
C HIS A 92 -0.34 6.18 11.68
N LEU A 93 -1.60 6.43 11.30
CA LEU A 93 -2.11 6.12 9.95
C LEU A 93 -1.21 6.70 8.85
N MET A 94 -0.91 8.00 8.94
CA MET A 94 -0.10 8.69 7.94
C MET A 94 1.32 8.12 7.86
N LYS A 95 1.89 7.66 8.98
CA LYS A 95 3.19 6.96 8.99
C LYS A 95 3.09 5.63 8.25
N ARG A 96 2.12 4.79 8.60
CA ARG A 96 1.92 3.47 7.98
C ARG A 96 1.72 3.56 6.47
N MET A 97 0.91 4.52 6.00
CA MET A 97 0.67 4.72 4.57
C MET A 97 1.92 5.12 3.77
N ARG A 98 2.93 5.72 4.42
CA ARG A 98 4.21 6.06 3.79
C ARG A 98 5.23 4.92 3.87
N ASP A 99 5.07 4.00 4.80
CA ASP A 99 6.02 2.92 5.00
C ASP A 99 5.75 1.77 4.01
N HIS A 100 6.68 1.56 3.08
CA HIS A 100 6.58 0.51 2.08
C HIS A 100 6.53 -0.89 2.70
N LYS A 101 7.23 -1.12 3.80
CA LYS A 101 7.28 -2.43 4.48
C LYS A 101 5.96 -2.76 5.14
N GLU A 102 5.34 -1.78 5.78
CA GLU A 102 4.03 -1.97 6.39
C GLU A 102 2.94 -2.26 5.35
N LYS A 103 3.02 -1.62 4.16
CA LYS A 103 2.09 -1.91 3.05
C LYS A 103 2.27 -3.33 2.53
N ILE A 104 3.51 -3.78 2.31
CA ILE A 104 3.79 -5.16 1.87
C ILE A 104 3.29 -6.18 2.90
N GLN A 105 3.54 -5.93 4.19
CA GLN A 105 3.08 -6.81 5.27
C GLN A 105 1.56 -6.96 5.29
N VAL A 106 0.83 -5.83 5.26
CA VAL A 106 -0.64 -5.85 5.26
C VAL A 106 -1.16 -6.51 3.98
N SER A 107 -0.53 -6.25 2.84
CA SER A 107 -0.96 -6.84 1.59
C SER A 107 -0.75 -8.35 1.54
N HIS A 108 0.33 -8.85 2.12
CA HIS A 108 0.56 -10.29 2.25
C HIS A 108 -0.55 -10.97 3.06
N PHE A 109 -0.93 -10.40 4.21
CA PHE A 109 -2.00 -10.96 5.03
C PHE A 109 -3.32 -11.05 4.26
N THR A 110 -3.65 -10.02 3.48
CA THR A 110 -4.82 -10.08 2.59
C THR A 110 -4.67 -11.15 1.52
N SER A 111 -3.49 -11.37 0.96
CA SER A 111 -3.25 -12.43 -0.03
C SER A 111 -3.33 -13.84 0.59
N ASP A 112 -2.81 -14.07 1.79
CA ASP A 112 -2.88 -15.35 2.52
C ASP A 112 -4.33 -15.81 2.76
N LEU A 113 -5.26 -14.86 2.95
CA LEU A 113 -6.69 -15.18 3.05
C LEU A 113 -7.26 -15.83 1.78
N PHE A 114 -6.62 -15.63 0.62
CA PHE A 114 -7.08 -16.11 -0.69
C PHE A 114 -6.14 -17.11 -1.37
N SER A 115 -4.88 -17.22 -0.92
CA SER A 115 -3.91 -18.16 -1.46
C SER A 115 -3.70 -19.32 -0.49
N ASN A 116 -3.86 -20.55 -1.00
CA ASN A 116 -3.39 -21.78 -0.31
C ASN A 116 -1.86 -21.91 -0.35
N GLU A 117 -1.10 -20.81 -0.40
CA GLU A 117 0.36 -20.86 -0.40
C GLU A 117 0.87 -21.05 1.03
N ASP A 118 1.58 -22.15 1.27
CA ASP A 118 2.16 -22.56 2.55
C ASP A 118 3.38 -21.71 2.95
N ILE A 119 3.31 -20.38 2.83
CA ILE A 119 4.34 -19.54 3.44
C ILE A 119 3.94 -19.31 4.90
N ASP A 120 4.39 -20.22 5.77
CA ASP A 120 4.27 -20.03 7.23
C ASP A 120 5.13 -18.83 7.67
N LEU A 121 4.53 -17.64 7.59
CA LEU A 121 5.07 -16.36 8.03
C LEU A 121 4.66 -16.00 9.45
N THR A 122 4.16 -16.96 10.24
CA THR A 122 4.03 -16.77 11.68
C THR A 122 5.41 -16.53 12.34
N ASP A 123 6.50 -16.97 11.69
CA ASP A 123 7.87 -16.55 12.02
C ASP A 123 8.15 -15.13 11.48
N ASN A 124 8.19 -14.17 12.40
CA ASN A 124 8.56 -12.77 12.13
C ASN A 124 9.87 -12.60 11.33
N ARG A 125 10.83 -13.53 11.43
CA ARG A 125 12.08 -13.44 10.66
C ARG A 125 11.84 -13.71 9.17
N LYS A 126 11.07 -14.75 8.85
CA LYS A 126 10.71 -15.08 7.46
C LYS A 126 9.89 -13.95 6.84
N LEU A 127 8.96 -13.39 7.60
CA LEU A 127 8.15 -12.25 7.17
C LEU A 127 9.01 -11.02 6.87
N ASN A 128 9.94 -10.68 7.77
CA ASN A 128 10.86 -9.56 7.56
C ASN A 128 11.78 -9.78 6.36
N GLN A 129 12.28 -11.00 6.17
CA GLN A 129 13.08 -11.34 5.00
C GLN A 129 12.28 -11.15 3.71
N TYR A 130 11.08 -11.72 3.63
CA TYR A 130 10.18 -11.57 2.49
C TYR A 130 9.89 -10.09 2.17
N ILE A 131 9.54 -9.29 3.19
CA ILE A 131 9.27 -7.86 3.02
C ILE A 131 10.49 -7.12 2.46
N ASN A 132 11.68 -7.42 2.96
CA ASN A 132 12.92 -6.82 2.47
C ASN A 132 13.22 -7.23 1.03
N GLU A 133 13.03 -8.52 0.68
CA GLU A 133 13.21 -9.03 -0.68
C GLU A 133 12.25 -8.35 -1.66
N MET A 134 10.97 -8.23 -1.29
CA MET A 134 9.97 -7.50 -2.08
C MET A 134 10.36 -6.03 -2.29
N ASN A 135 10.70 -5.32 -1.22
CA ASN A 135 11.09 -3.92 -1.33
C ASN A 135 12.38 -3.73 -2.16
N ASN A 136 13.34 -4.66 -2.06
CA ASN A 136 14.54 -4.65 -2.87
C ASN A 136 14.23 -4.94 -4.35
N MET A 137 13.34 -5.90 -4.62
CA MET A 137 12.93 -6.27 -5.97
C MET A 137 12.26 -5.10 -6.70
N LYS A 138 11.41 -4.33 -6.00
CA LYS A 138 10.86 -3.06 -6.53
C LYS A 138 11.95 -2.08 -6.95
N ASN A 139 12.97 -1.88 -6.11
CA ASN A 139 14.07 -0.97 -6.46
C ASN A 139 14.87 -1.50 -7.66
N ASN A 140 15.16 -2.81 -7.67
CA ASN A 140 15.88 -3.48 -8.74
C ASN A 140 15.09 -3.52 -10.06
N SER A 141 13.76 -3.43 -10.03
CA SER A 141 12.94 -3.33 -11.25
C SER A 141 12.94 -1.93 -11.86
N ILE A 142 13.48 -0.92 -11.17
CA ILE A 142 13.52 0.47 -11.62
C ILE A 142 14.95 0.88 -11.97
N TYR A 143 15.87 0.68 -11.02
CA TYR A 143 17.20 1.25 -11.04
C TYR A 143 18.27 0.22 -11.40
N VAL A 144 19.30 0.67 -12.10
CA VAL A 144 20.55 -0.09 -12.24
C VAL A 144 21.27 -0.06 -10.91
N GLY A 145 21.66 -1.23 -10.42
CA GLY A 145 22.41 -1.40 -9.17
C GLY A 145 23.89 -1.72 -9.42
N LEU A 146 24.71 -1.45 -8.41
CA LEU A 146 26.09 -1.93 -8.30
C LEU A 146 26.26 -2.55 -6.91
N ASN A 147 26.52 -3.84 -6.85
CA ASN A 147 26.77 -4.54 -5.58
C ASN A 147 28.01 -5.42 -5.72
N ASN A 148 29.01 -5.21 -4.87
CA ASN A 148 30.29 -5.95 -4.86
C ASN A 148 30.96 -6.05 -6.25
N GLY A 149 30.91 -4.98 -7.05
CA GLY A 149 31.50 -4.94 -8.38
C GLY A 149 30.63 -5.55 -9.50
N THR A 150 29.48 -6.13 -9.17
CA THR A 150 28.52 -6.65 -10.15
C THR A 150 27.45 -5.60 -10.47
N ILE A 151 27.29 -5.28 -11.75
CA ILE A 151 26.20 -4.44 -12.24
C ILE A 151 24.95 -5.30 -12.36
N SER A 152 23.84 -4.79 -11.83
CA SER A 152 22.52 -5.40 -11.98
C SER A 152 21.65 -4.44 -12.77
N ILE A 153 21.14 -4.89 -13.92
CA ILE A 153 20.18 -4.12 -14.71
C ILE A 153 18.77 -4.70 -14.52
N PRO A 154 17.71 -3.86 -14.51
CA PRO A 154 16.36 -4.33 -14.22
C PRO A 154 15.86 -5.51 -15.06
N ASN A 155 16.20 -5.53 -16.36
CA ASN A 155 15.78 -6.60 -17.27
C ASN A 155 16.44 -7.96 -16.99
N ASP A 156 17.56 -7.98 -16.27
CA ASP A 156 18.23 -9.24 -15.89
C ASP A 156 17.65 -9.82 -14.60
N VAL A 157 16.98 -8.99 -13.80
CA VAL A 157 16.47 -9.38 -12.47
C VAL A 157 15.01 -9.82 -12.54
N VAL A 158 14.20 -9.13 -13.34
CA VAL A 158 12.77 -9.39 -13.47
C VAL A 158 12.50 -10.30 -14.66
N THR A 159 12.07 -11.52 -14.37
CA THR A 159 11.61 -12.48 -15.38
C THR A 159 10.12 -12.29 -15.68
N LYS A 160 9.66 -12.85 -16.79
CA LYS A 160 8.22 -12.96 -17.13
C LYS A 160 7.41 -13.54 -15.95
N GLN A 161 7.87 -14.66 -15.38
CA GLN A 161 7.19 -15.33 -14.27
C GLN A 161 7.08 -14.45 -13.01
N LYS A 162 8.13 -13.67 -12.70
CA LYS A 162 8.07 -12.72 -11.57
C LYS A 162 7.05 -11.62 -11.82
N ALA A 163 7.00 -11.08 -13.04
CA ALA A 163 6.01 -10.08 -13.42
C ALA A 163 4.58 -10.64 -13.34
N GLU A 164 4.36 -11.83 -13.86
CA GLU A 164 3.08 -12.55 -13.81
C GLU A 164 2.60 -12.74 -12.37
N LYS A 165 3.44 -13.32 -11.50
CA LYS A 165 3.11 -13.52 -10.09
C LYS A 165 2.76 -12.21 -9.37
N MET A 166 3.48 -11.12 -9.64
CA MET A 166 3.18 -9.82 -9.04
C MET A 166 1.84 -9.25 -9.53
N ILE A 167 1.51 -9.45 -10.81
CA ILE A 167 0.21 -9.07 -11.39
C ILE A 167 -0.91 -9.90 -10.76
N GLU A 168 -0.72 -11.20 -10.55
CA GLU A 168 -1.69 -12.08 -9.88
C GLU A 168 -1.96 -11.60 -8.46
N MET A 169 -0.91 -11.37 -7.67
CA MET A 169 -1.02 -10.85 -6.29
C MET A 169 -1.76 -9.52 -6.23
N SER A 170 -1.41 -8.59 -7.12
CA SER A 170 -2.08 -7.29 -7.20
C SER A 170 -3.53 -7.41 -7.69
N THR A 171 -3.83 -8.37 -8.57
CA THR A 171 -5.20 -8.66 -9.03
C THR A 171 -6.05 -9.22 -7.90
N MET A 172 -5.53 -10.15 -7.09
CA MET A 172 -6.25 -10.66 -5.92
C MET A 172 -6.64 -9.54 -4.95
N HIS A 173 -5.71 -8.60 -4.70
CA HIS A 173 -5.96 -7.40 -3.90
C HIS A 173 -7.06 -6.51 -4.47
N ALA A 174 -6.98 -6.20 -5.77
CA ALA A 174 -7.96 -5.38 -6.45
C ALA A 174 -9.35 -6.03 -6.41
N THR A 175 -9.41 -7.34 -6.67
CA THR A 175 -10.66 -8.12 -6.62
C THR A 175 -11.27 -8.11 -5.23
N PHE A 176 -10.48 -8.37 -4.18
CA PHE A 176 -10.98 -8.34 -2.80
C PHE A 176 -11.58 -6.97 -2.44
N HIS A 177 -10.91 -5.89 -2.82
CA HIS A 177 -11.37 -4.53 -2.49
C HIS A 177 -12.42 -3.96 -3.45
N SER A 178 -12.67 -4.63 -4.59
CA SER A 178 -13.59 -4.14 -5.61
C SER A 178 -15.01 -3.92 -5.08
N HIS A 179 -15.53 -4.85 -4.29
CA HIS A 179 -16.86 -4.74 -3.70
C HIS A 179 -16.98 -3.47 -2.84
N PHE A 180 -16.06 -3.26 -1.91
CA PHE A 180 -16.08 -2.09 -1.03
C PHE A 180 -15.90 -0.78 -1.78
N SER A 181 -15.11 -0.77 -2.86
CA SER A 181 -14.86 0.42 -3.67
C SER A 181 -16.09 0.90 -4.46
N GLN A 182 -17.05 0.00 -4.71
CA GLN A 182 -18.27 0.28 -5.45
C GLN A 182 -19.40 0.80 -4.55
N LEU A 183 -19.27 0.66 -3.23
CA LEU A 183 -20.25 1.16 -2.27
C LEU A 183 -20.18 2.69 -2.17
N SER A 184 -21.35 3.31 -2.07
CA SER A 184 -21.44 4.73 -1.68
C SER A 184 -20.90 4.94 -0.26
N GLU A 185 -20.61 6.20 0.08
CA GLU A 185 -20.16 6.58 1.42
C GLU A 185 -21.11 6.05 2.50
N GLU A 186 -22.42 6.24 2.31
CA GLU A 186 -23.45 5.84 3.27
C GLU A 186 -23.59 4.31 3.38
N GLU A 187 -23.52 3.58 2.27
CA GLU A 187 -23.56 2.11 2.28
C GLU A 187 -22.35 1.53 3.01
N LEU A 188 -21.15 2.02 2.72
CA LEU A 188 -19.94 1.56 3.38
C LEU A 188 -19.94 1.96 4.87
N LYS A 189 -20.48 3.13 5.21
CA LYS A 189 -20.60 3.60 6.61
C LYS A 189 -21.57 2.76 7.40
N LYS A 190 -22.71 2.43 6.80
CA LYS A 190 -23.68 1.50 7.37
C LYS A 190 -23.04 0.13 7.58
N LEU A 191 -22.34 -0.39 6.57
CA LEU A 191 -21.63 -1.66 6.70
C LEU A 191 -20.66 -1.65 7.89
N HIS A 192 -19.82 -0.63 8.02
CA HIS A 192 -18.92 -0.46 9.17
C HIS A 192 -19.64 -0.34 10.53
N SER A 193 -20.89 0.11 10.54
CA SER A 193 -21.72 0.20 11.75
C SER A 193 -22.29 -1.17 12.14
N ASP A 194 -22.46 -2.07 11.17
CA ASP A 194 -23.02 -3.40 11.36
C ASP A 194 -21.95 -4.44 11.76
N ASP A 195 -22.35 -5.47 12.51
CA ASP A 195 -21.45 -6.60 12.83
C ASP A 195 -21.09 -7.43 11.59
N LEU A 196 -21.87 -7.31 10.51
CA LEU A 196 -21.59 -7.94 9.22
C LEU A 196 -20.21 -7.56 8.68
N TYR A 197 -19.74 -6.33 8.91
CA TYR A 197 -18.42 -5.92 8.45
C TYR A 197 -17.32 -6.80 9.01
N LYS A 198 -17.40 -7.17 10.30
CA LYS A 198 -16.42 -8.06 10.95
C LYS A 198 -16.39 -9.45 10.31
N LEU A 199 -17.49 -9.89 9.71
CA LEU A 199 -17.59 -11.19 9.03
C LEU A 199 -16.99 -11.12 7.62
N LEU A 200 -16.97 -9.95 6.98
CA LEU A 200 -16.44 -9.76 5.62
C LEU A 200 -14.92 -9.58 5.57
N ILE A 201 -14.28 -9.34 6.72
CA ILE A 201 -12.82 -9.17 6.84
C ILE A 201 -12.13 -10.30 7.63
N ARG A 202 -12.86 -11.39 7.90
CA ARG A 202 -12.33 -12.65 8.46
C ARG A 202 -11.97 -13.62 7.35
#